data_AF-A0A3A8JQX8-F1
#
_entry.id   AF-A0A3A8JQX8-F1
#
_cell.length_a   1.000
_cell.length_b   1.000
_cell.length_c   1.000
_cell.angle_alpha   90.00
_cell.angle_beta   90.00
_cell.angle_gamma   90.00
#
_symmetry.space_group_name_H-M   'P 1'
#
loop_
_entity.id
_entity.type
_entity.pdbx_description
1 polymer ?
#
loop_
_entity_poly.entity_id
_entity_poly.type
_entity_poly.pdbx_seq_one_letter_code
_entity_poly.pdbx_strand_id
1 'polypeptide(L)' 'PNPSHLAQVMAQGKARKAKLLVKEDYYPEGTAKLVASKIPAPLVVIPGGTDFRNGQTYVQRIELLVSRLEQGLAGKGP' A
#
# COMPACT_ATOMS: atom_id res chain seq x y z
N PRO A 1 -4.66 -4.74 14.72
CA PRO A 1 -3.24 -4.89 15.12
C PRO A 1 -3.03 -4.24 16.49
N ASN A 2 -2.10 -4.73 17.32
CA ASN A 2 -1.77 -4.11 18.61
C ASN A 2 -0.54 -3.19 18.48
N PRO A 3 -0.28 -2.29 19.46
CA PRO A 3 0.83 -1.33 19.39
C PRO A 3 2.21 -1.98 19.23
N SER A 4 2.47 -3.08 19.93
CA SER A 4 3.75 -3.80 19.85
C SER A 4 4.00 -4.36 18.45
N HIS A 5 2.96 -4.90 17.81
CA HIS A 5 3.05 -5.40 16.43
C HIS A 5 3.35 -4.26 15.45
N LEU A 6 2.71 -3.09 15.61
CA LEU A 6 2.99 -1.93 14.77
C LEU A 6 4.43 -1.43 14.94
N ALA A 7 4.94 -1.39 16.17
CA ALA A 7 6.33 -1.02 16.44
C ALA A 7 7.32 -1.96 15.74
N GLN A 8 7.06 -3.26 15.81
CA GLN A 8 7.90 -4.27 15.15
C GLN A 8 7.87 -4.13 13.62
N VAL A 9 6.70 -3.90 13.02
CA VAL A 9 6.56 -3.66 11.57
C VAL A 9 7.34 -2.41 11.14
N MET A 10 7.24 -1.31 11.91
CA MET A 10 7.99 -0.08 11.64
C MET A 10 9.50 -0.27 11.73
N ALA A 11 9.97 -0.99 12.76
CA ALA A 11 11.39 -1.30 12.93
C ALA A 11 11.92 -2.13 11.75
N GLN A 12 11.18 -3.18 11.34
CA GLN A 12 11.55 -4.02 10.21
C GLN A 12 11.55 -3.24 8.89
N GLY A 13 10.52 -2.41 8.66
CA GLY A 13 10.44 -1.59 7.45
C GLY A 13 11.63 -0.65 7.29
N LYS A 14 12.07 -0.01 8.38
CA LYS A 14 13.27 0.83 8.40
C LYS A 14 14.55 0.02 8.17
N ALA A 15 14.75 -1.05 8.95
CA ALA A 15 15.96 -1.87 8.90
C ALA A 15 16.19 -2.47 7.51
N ARG A 16 15.11 -2.92 6.86
CA ARG A 16 15.14 -3.51 5.52
C ARG A 16 15.06 -2.48 4.39
N LYS A 17 14.99 -1.18 4.70
CA LYS A 17 14.84 -0.08 3.74
C LYS A 17 13.69 -0.35 2.76
N ALA A 18 12.52 -0.70 3.30
CA ALA A 18 11.32 -0.98 2.53
C ALA A 18 11.06 0.13 1.52
N LYS A 19 10.78 -0.25 0.28
CA LYS A 19 10.58 0.69 -0.84
C LYS A 19 9.14 1.15 -0.99
N LEU A 20 8.20 0.37 -0.49
CA LEU A 20 6.77 0.65 -0.54
C LEU A 20 6.11 0.21 0.76
N LEU A 21 5.05 0.92 1.13
CA LEU A 21 4.00 0.43 2.01
C LEU A 21 2.76 0.20 1.16
N VAL A 22 2.14 -0.96 1.28
CA VAL A 22 0.96 -1.32 0.48
C VAL A 22 -0.22 -1.51 1.41
N LYS A 23 -1.36 -0.89 1.09
CA LYS A 23 -2.65 -1.13 1.76
C LYS A 23 -3.73 -1.43 0.74
N GLU A 24 -4.71 -2.22 1.12
CA GLU A 24 -5.94 -2.37 0.33
C GLU A 24 -6.90 -1.20 0.60
N ASP A 25 -7.65 -0.80 -0.42
CA ASP A 25 -8.70 0.24 -0.32
C ASP A 25 -9.87 -0.17 0.58
N TYR A 26 -10.13 -1.47 0.71
CA TYR A 26 -11.16 -2.04 1.58
C TYR A 26 -10.94 -1.71 3.06
N TYR A 27 -9.68 -1.58 3.51
CA TYR A 27 -9.37 -1.39 4.93
C TYR A 27 -9.21 0.09 5.34
N PRO A 28 -9.61 0.46 6.57
CA PRO A 28 -9.50 1.82 7.09
C PRO A 28 -8.07 2.39 7.05
N GLU A 29 -7.95 3.68 6.77
CA GLU A 29 -6.65 4.32 6.47
C GLU A 29 -5.79 4.67 7.70
N GLY A 30 -6.38 4.79 8.89
CA GLY A 30 -5.75 5.45 10.03
C GLY A 30 -4.40 4.84 10.42
N THR A 31 -4.34 3.52 10.57
CA THR A 31 -3.10 2.83 10.94
C THR A 31 -2.06 2.86 9.81
N ALA A 32 -2.49 2.75 8.56
CA ALA A 32 -1.58 2.78 7.40
C ALA A 32 -0.90 4.16 7.26
N LYS A 33 -1.66 5.26 7.46
CA LYS A 33 -1.09 6.62 7.48
C LYS A 33 -0.11 6.82 8.62
N LEU A 34 -0.41 6.29 9.81
CA LEU A 34 0.51 6.36 10.94
C LEU A 34 1.84 5.65 10.63
N VAL A 35 1.80 4.43 10.09
CA VAL A 35 3.00 3.68 9.70
C VAL A 35 3.77 4.41 8.59
N ALA A 36 3.07 4.94 7.58
CA ALA A 36 3.68 5.70 6.49
C ALA A 36 4.36 6.99 6.96
N SER A 37 3.84 7.66 8.00
CA SER A 37 4.49 8.84 8.59
C SER A 37 5.85 8.54 9.24
N LYS A 38 6.13 7.26 9.54
CA LYS A 38 7.32 6.83 10.28
C LYS A 38 8.34 6.09 9.44
N ILE A 39 7.97 5.58 8.27
CA ILE A 39 8.86 4.86 7.35
C ILE A 39 9.05 5.75 6.12
N PRO A 40 10.29 6.00 5.65
CA PRO A 40 10.55 6.79 4.46
C PRO A 40 10.24 6.00 3.18
N ALA A 41 8.98 5.59 3.03
CA ALA A 41 8.47 4.81 1.91
C ALA A 41 7.08 5.32 1.51
N PRO A 42 6.77 5.44 0.21
CA PRO A 42 5.45 5.83 -0.25
C PRO A 42 4.40 4.78 0.12
N LEU A 43 3.21 5.27 0.50
CA LEU A 43 2.03 4.46 0.74
C LEU A 43 1.23 4.30 -0.56
N VAL A 44 1.14 3.08 -1.05
CA VAL A 44 0.40 2.68 -2.24
C VAL A 44 -0.90 2.00 -1.82
N VAL A 45 -2.02 2.47 -2.37
CA VAL A 45 -3.32 1.85 -2.15
C VAL A 45 -3.64 0.93 -3.33
N ILE A 46 -3.86 -0.35 -3.09
CA ILE A 46 -4.23 -1.33 -4.12
C ILE A 46 -5.73 -1.68 -4.02
N PRO A 47 -6.38 -2.03 -5.14
CA PRO A 47 -7.77 -2.46 -5.12
C PRO A 47 -7.90 -3.85 -4.45
N GLY A 48 -8.77 -3.96 -3.45
CA GLY A 48 -9.04 -5.24 -2.75
C GLY A 48 -9.81 -6.26 -3.59
N GLY A 49 -10.44 -5.83 -4.69
CA GLY A 49 -11.19 -6.71 -5.59
C GLY A 49 -11.39 -6.12 -6.99
N THR A 50 -11.92 -6.94 -7.90
CA THR A 50 -12.33 -6.47 -9.23
C THR A 50 -13.62 -5.65 -9.10
N ASP A 51 -13.64 -4.45 -9.66
CA ASP A 51 -14.81 -3.59 -9.71
C ASP A 51 -15.78 -4.00 -10.83
N PHE A 52 -16.46 -5.14 -10.63
CA PHE A 52 -17.43 -5.65 -11.59
C PHE A 52 -18.62 -4.72 -11.80
N ARG A 53 -18.95 -3.88 -10.81
CA ARG A 53 -20.08 -2.93 -10.91
C ARG A 53 -19.82 -1.86 -11.96
N ASN A 54 -18.56 -1.45 -12.10
CA ASN A 54 -18.12 -0.52 -13.13
C ASN A 54 -17.56 -1.22 -14.38
N GLY A 55 -17.84 -2.52 -14.56
CA GLY A 55 -17.42 -3.29 -15.74
C GLY A 55 -15.92 -3.60 -15.80
N GLN A 56 -15.18 -3.46 -14.69
CA GLN A 56 -13.75 -3.79 -14.67
C GLN A 56 -13.55 -5.29 -14.89
N THR A 57 -12.67 -5.64 -15.82
CA THR A 57 -12.20 -7.02 -15.99
C THR A 57 -11.06 -7.35 -15.02
N TYR A 58 -10.81 -8.63 -14.80
CA TYR A 58 -9.68 -9.07 -13.98
C TYR A 58 -8.34 -8.55 -14.52
N VAL A 59 -8.15 -8.54 -15.85
CA VAL A 59 -6.92 -8.06 -16.49
C VAL A 59 -6.73 -6.57 -16.20
N GLN A 60 -7.77 -5.76 -16.39
CA GLN A 60 -7.72 -4.32 -16.08
C GLN A 60 -7.43 -4.05 -14.59
N ARG A 61 -7.90 -4.92 -13.68
CA ARG A 61 -7.55 -4.83 -12.25
C ARG A 61 -6.06 -5.08 -12.02
N ILE A 62 -5.50 -6.10 -12.67
CA ILE A 62 -4.07 -6.41 -12.56
C ILE A 62 -3.22 -5.28 -13.14
N GLU A 63 -3.59 -4.73 -14.29
CA GLU A 63 -2.92 -3.57 -14.89
C GLU A 63 -2.93 -2.36 -13.94
N LEU A 64 -4.08 -2.06 -13.34
CA LEU A 64 -4.19 -0.99 -12.35
C LEU A 64 -3.28 -1.23 -11.13
N LEU A 65 -3.27 -2.46 -10.60
CA LEU A 65 -2.42 -2.84 -9.47
C LEU A 65 -0.94 -2.66 -9.81
N VAL A 66 -0.51 -3.20 -10.96
CA VAL A 66 0.89 -3.10 -11.42
C VAL A 66 1.30 -1.66 -11.63
N SER A 67 0.44 -0.85 -12.26
CA SER A 67 0.72 0.58 -12.49
C SER A 67 0.89 1.36 -11.18
N ARG A 68 0.07 1.10 -10.16
CA ARG A 68 0.20 1.75 -8.84
C ARG A 68 1.49 1.34 -8.12
N LEU A 69 1.94 0.09 -8.27
CA LEU A 69 3.22 -0.37 -7.72
C LEU A 69 4.41 0.29 -8.44
N GLU A 70 4.35 0.37 -9.78
CA GLU A 70 5.39 1.01 -10.60
C GLU A 70 5.56 2.50 -10.22
N GLN A 71 4.45 3.24 -10.12
CA GLN A 71 4.45 4.64 -9.72
C GLN A 71 5.08 4.83 -8.34
N GLY A 72 4.65 4.03 -7.36
CA GLY A 72 5.21 4.08 -6.01
C GLY A 72 6.71 3.79 -5.99
N LEU A 73 7.19 2.80 -6.75
CA LEU A 73 8.63 2.46 -6.83
C LEU A 73 9.45 3.56 -7.50
N ALA A 74 8.87 4.28 -8.46
CA ALA A 74 9.49 5.42 -9.12
C ALA A 74 9.62 6.66 -8.21
N GLY A 75 9.15 6.60 -6.95
CA GLY A 75 9.12 7.75 -6.04
C GLY A 75 8.09 8.80 -6.46
N LYS A 76 7.26 8.48 -7.46
CA LYS A 76 6.09 9.25 -7.82
C LYS A 76 5.00 8.80 -6.84
N GLY A 77 4.91 9.50 -5.72
CA GLY A 77 3.84 9.26 -4.75
C GLY A 77 2.46 9.35 -5.43
N PRO A 78 1.40 8.85 -4.79
CA PRO A 78 0.04 9.06 -5.29
C PRO A 78 -0.23 10.54 -5.55
#